data_AF-A0A060SCP8-F1
#
_entry.id   AF-A0A060SCP8-F1
#
_cell.length_a   1.000
_cell.length_b   1.000
_cell.length_c   1.000
_cell.angle_alpha   90.00
_cell.angle_beta   90.00
_cell.angle_gamma   90.00
#
_symmetry.space_group_name_H-M   'P 1'
#
loop_
_entity.id
_entity.type
_entity.pdbx_description
1 polymer ?
#
loop_
_entity_poly.entity_id
_entity_poly.type
_entity_poly.pdbx_seq_one_letter_code
_entity_poly.pdbx_strand_id
1 'polypeptide(L)'
;MKFSTVLLVAAASVASVYSAPTLQARGVDPALVPDFGVVAGTGPDGHGNCVGVNGILIPCSCPPPRQEFLDSLNANVAAGEAVNNPSVKLSFPTGNSKADQQARISALLITLQNIHGPGVGCPAVSTVYAQLQQQINALPN
;
A
#
# COMPACT_ATOMS: atom_id res chain seq x y z
N MET A 1 75.40 0.76 22.97
CA MET A 1 74.87 0.85 21.60
C MET A 1 73.36 0.96 21.69
N LYS A 2 72.79 1.99 21.05
CA LYS A 2 71.38 2.37 21.07
C LYS A 2 70.54 1.36 20.30
N PHE A 3 69.41 0.92 20.86
CA PHE A 3 68.32 0.33 20.08
C PHE A 3 67.01 1.05 20.38
N SER A 4 66.48 1.64 19.32
CA SER A 4 65.20 2.34 19.22
C SER A 4 64.03 1.39 19.44
N THR A 5 62.93 1.90 20.01
CA THR A 5 61.60 1.37 19.68
C THR A 5 60.57 2.50 19.70
N VAL A 6 60.06 2.79 18.51
CA VAL A 6 58.93 3.67 18.21
C VAL A 6 57.66 2.82 18.35
N LEU A 7 56.62 3.31 19.02
CA LEU A 7 55.28 2.71 18.95
C LEU A 7 54.18 3.77 18.90
N LEU A 8 53.87 4.13 17.66
CA LEU A 8 52.55 4.29 17.05
C LEU A 8 51.35 4.57 17.98
N VAL A 9 50.85 5.80 17.85
CA VAL A 9 49.53 6.28 18.24
C VAL A 9 48.48 5.67 17.31
N ALA A 10 47.46 5.00 17.86
CA ALA A 10 46.26 4.61 17.12
C ALA A 10 45.04 5.30 17.75
N ALA A 11 44.59 6.40 17.13
CA ALA A 11 43.33 7.06 17.47
C ALA A 11 42.20 6.40 16.67
N ALA A 12 41.32 5.66 17.33
CA ALA A 12 40.11 5.11 16.73
C ALA A 12 39.02 6.20 16.69
N SER A 13 38.78 6.78 15.51
CA SER A 13 37.65 7.68 15.27
C SER A 13 36.38 6.87 15.04
N VAL A 14 35.49 6.87 16.03
CA VAL A 14 34.10 6.40 15.89
C VAL A 14 33.32 7.41 15.06
N ALA A 15 33.19 7.16 13.76
CA ALA A 15 32.27 7.90 12.91
C ALA A 15 30.83 7.42 13.22
N SER A 16 30.13 8.18 14.06
CA SER A 16 28.69 8.02 14.25
C SER A 16 27.99 8.33 12.92
N VAL A 17 27.54 7.29 12.21
CA VAL A 17 26.59 7.45 11.11
C VAL A 17 25.27 7.92 11.69
N TYR A 18 25.04 9.23 11.72
CA TYR A 18 23.70 9.75 11.87
C TYR A 18 22.95 9.35 10.61
N SER A 19 22.10 8.33 10.72
CA SER A 19 21.01 8.12 9.78
C SER A 19 20.20 9.40 9.74
N ALA A 20 20.45 10.24 8.73
CA ALA A 20 19.54 11.31 8.40
C ALA A 20 18.15 10.67 8.23
N PRO A 21 17.07 11.28 8.74
CA PRO A 21 15.75 10.83 8.35
C PRO A 21 15.71 10.92 6.83
N THR A 22 15.54 9.77 6.18
CA THR A 22 15.14 9.74 4.78
C THR A 22 13.97 10.70 4.71
N LEU A 23 14.04 11.71 3.84
CA LEU A 23 12.87 12.48 3.47
C LEU A 23 11.88 11.46 2.92
N GLN A 24 11.03 10.91 3.79
CA GLN A 24 9.90 10.10 3.44
C GLN A 24 9.12 11.01 2.48
N ALA A 25 9.16 10.68 1.18
CA ALA A 25 8.17 11.17 0.24
C ALA A 25 6.83 11.12 0.97
N ARG A 26 6.09 12.23 1.03
CA ARG A 26 4.82 12.33 1.79
C ARG A 26 3.98 11.08 1.51
N GLY A 27 4.08 10.12 2.43
CA GLY A 27 3.49 8.81 2.26
C GLY A 27 1.98 8.96 2.30
N VAL A 28 1.30 7.98 1.76
CA VAL A 28 -0.13 7.80 1.99
C VAL A 28 -0.35 7.73 3.49
N ASP A 29 -1.21 8.60 4.01
CA ASP A 29 -1.66 8.53 5.40
C ASP A 29 -2.47 7.24 5.58
N PRO A 30 -2.00 6.26 6.38
CA PRO A 30 -2.69 5.00 6.57
C PRO A 30 -4.09 5.18 7.17
N ALA A 31 -4.36 6.28 7.89
CA ALA A 31 -5.68 6.58 8.44
C ALA A 31 -6.72 6.91 7.35
N LEU A 32 -6.27 7.31 6.15
CA LEU A 32 -7.14 7.54 4.99
C LEU A 32 -7.39 6.28 4.17
N VAL A 33 -6.82 5.14 4.58
CA VAL A 33 -7.01 3.84 3.95
C VAL A 33 -7.91 3.00 4.85
N PRO A 34 -9.18 2.78 4.50
CA PRO A 34 -10.07 1.93 5.29
C PRO A 34 -9.55 0.49 5.38
N ASP A 35 -10.01 -0.25 6.38
CA ASP A 35 -9.80 -1.69 6.44
C ASP A 35 -10.53 -2.40 5.29
N PHE A 36 -10.06 -3.59 4.93
CA PHE A 36 -10.69 -4.37 3.86
C PHE A 36 -12.08 -4.86 4.22
N GLY A 37 -12.41 -5.05 5.50
CA GLY A 37 -13.70 -5.59 5.95
C GLY A 37 -13.96 -7.05 5.50
N VAL A 38 -12.96 -7.71 4.91
CA VAL A 38 -12.93 -9.12 4.55
C VAL A 38 -11.60 -9.69 5.06
N VAL A 39 -11.63 -10.91 5.59
CA VAL A 39 -10.43 -11.62 6.05
C VAL A 39 -10.11 -12.71 5.02
N ALA A 40 -8.86 -12.72 4.54
CA ALA A 40 -8.41 -13.72 3.58
C ALA A 40 -8.58 -15.15 4.13
N GLY A 41 -8.90 -16.11 3.26
CA GLY A 41 -9.13 -17.50 3.67
C GLY A 41 -10.48 -17.78 4.36
N THR A 42 -11.37 -16.80 4.49
CA THR A 42 -12.67 -16.99 5.16
C THR A 42 -13.62 -17.84 4.33
N GLY A 43 -14.21 -18.88 4.91
CA GLY A 43 -15.25 -19.70 4.27
C GLY A 43 -14.79 -20.39 2.98
N PRO A 44 -13.74 -21.23 3.02
CA PRO A 44 -13.25 -21.92 1.84
C PRO A 44 -14.29 -22.90 1.27
N ASP A 45 -14.42 -22.95 -0.06
CA ASP A 45 -15.32 -23.85 -0.79
C ASP A 45 -14.69 -25.20 -1.17
N GLY A 46 -13.39 -25.36 -0.91
CA GLY A 46 -12.61 -26.54 -1.29
C GLY A 46 -11.99 -26.50 -2.70
N HIS A 47 -12.25 -25.45 -3.48
CA HIS A 47 -11.76 -25.26 -4.85
C HIS A 47 -10.79 -24.06 -4.99
N GLY A 48 -10.31 -23.52 -3.87
CA GLY A 48 -9.45 -22.35 -3.83
C GLY A 48 -10.20 -21.01 -3.77
N ASN A 49 -11.52 -21.04 -3.63
CA ASN A 49 -12.32 -19.83 -3.42
C ASN A 49 -12.79 -19.71 -1.97
N CYS A 50 -12.96 -18.47 -1.55
CA CYS A 50 -13.35 -18.04 -0.22
C CYS A 50 -14.46 -16.98 -0.33
N VAL A 51 -15.10 -16.67 0.79
CA VAL A 51 -16.22 -15.73 0.83
C VAL A 51 -15.72 -14.28 0.91
N GLY A 52 -16.05 -13.50 -0.11
CA GLY A 52 -15.91 -12.04 -0.13
C GLY A 52 -17.18 -11.33 0.31
N VAL A 53 -17.24 -10.03 0.03
CA VAL A 53 -18.41 -9.22 0.39
C VAL A 53 -19.66 -9.73 -0.32
N ASN A 54 -20.80 -9.71 0.40
CA ASN A 54 -22.11 -10.19 -0.08
C ASN A 54 -22.14 -11.68 -0.47
N GLY A 55 -21.22 -12.50 0.05
CA GLY A 55 -21.22 -13.94 -0.26
C GLY A 55 -20.61 -14.29 -1.61
N ILE A 56 -20.01 -13.32 -2.32
CA ILE A 56 -19.41 -13.55 -3.63
C ILE A 56 -18.07 -14.26 -3.45
N LEU A 57 -17.85 -15.33 -4.22
CA LEU A 57 -16.61 -16.09 -4.18
C LEU A 57 -15.43 -15.27 -4.72
N ILE A 58 -14.33 -15.27 -3.98
CA ILE A 58 -13.05 -14.62 -4.31
C ILE A 58 -11.92 -15.63 -4.14
N PRO A 59 -10.73 -15.42 -4.75
CA PRO A 59 -9.56 -16.24 -4.44
C PRO A 59 -9.25 -16.23 -2.93
N CYS A 60 -8.92 -17.37 -2.34
CA CYS A 60 -8.63 -17.42 -0.90
C CYS A 60 -7.40 -16.59 -0.46
N SER A 61 -6.51 -16.24 -1.40
CA SER A 61 -5.41 -15.31 -1.16
C SER A 61 -5.84 -13.85 -1.06
N CYS A 62 -7.12 -13.53 -1.29
CA CYS A 62 -7.66 -12.19 -1.26
C CYS A 62 -8.48 -11.92 0.01
N PRO A 63 -8.41 -10.70 0.58
CA PRO A 63 -7.55 -9.58 0.19
C PRO A 63 -6.04 -9.83 0.44
N PRO A 64 -5.14 -9.04 -0.19
CA PRO A 64 -3.69 -9.20 0.02
C PRO A 64 -3.30 -8.83 1.46
N PRO A 65 -2.09 -9.19 1.92
CA PRO A 65 -1.53 -8.68 3.16
C PRO A 65 -1.59 -7.15 3.22
N ARG A 66 -2.03 -6.61 4.36
CA ARG A 66 -2.25 -5.16 4.51
C ARG A 66 -1.01 -4.32 4.22
N GLN A 67 0.17 -4.77 4.67
CA GLN A 67 1.41 -4.06 4.44
C GLN A 67 1.78 -4.01 2.95
N GLU A 68 1.64 -5.13 2.26
CA GLU A 68 1.91 -5.23 0.82
C GLU A 68 1.01 -4.27 0.01
N PHE A 69 -0.27 -4.20 0.38
CA PHE A 69 -1.21 -3.25 -0.22
C PHE A 69 -0.79 -1.80 0.02
N LEU A 70 -0.38 -1.45 1.25
CA LEU A 70 0.06 -0.10 1.57
C LEU A 70 1.37 0.27 0.87
N ASP A 71 2.31 -0.67 0.73
CA ASP A 71 3.56 -0.46 0.01
C ASP A 71 3.28 -0.21 -1.49
N SER A 72 2.40 -1.01 -2.09
CA SER A 72 1.96 -0.81 -3.49
C SER A 72 1.22 0.51 -3.66
N LEU A 73 0.33 0.87 -2.75
CA LEU A 73 -0.40 2.13 -2.79
C LEU A 73 0.55 3.33 -2.69
N ASN A 74 1.54 3.27 -1.80
CA ASN A 74 2.57 4.32 -1.69
C ASN A 74 3.37 4.46 -2.99
N ALA A 75 3.80 3.35 -3.59
CA ALA A 75 4.51 3.36 -4.87
C ALA A 75 3.65 3.97 -5.99
N ASN A 76 2.38 3.57 -6.06
CA ASN A 76 1.44 4.08 -7.04
C ASN A 76 1.20 5.60 -6.89
N VAL A 77 1.02 6.07 -5.66
CA VAL A 77 0.78 7.49 -5.37
C VAL A 77 2.03 8.33 -5.66
N ALA A 78 3.21 7.81 -5.36
CA ALA A 78 4.47 8.46 -5.71
C ALA A 78 4.67 8.56 -7.24
N ALA A 79 4.20 7.57 -8.00
CA ALA A 79 4.25 7.56 -9.46
C ALA A 79 3.10 8.34 -10.15
N GLY A 80 1.99 8.57 -9.43
CA GLY A 80 0.74 9.13 -10.00
C GLY A 80 -0.01 8.14 -10.91
N GLU A 81 0.31 6.85 -10.83
CA GLU A 81 -0.22 5.78 -11.68
C GLU A 81 -0.06 4.42 -11.01
N ALA A 82 -0.75 3.39 -11.48
CA ALA A 82 -0.48 2.02 -11.03
C ALA A 82 0.87 1.55 -11.60
N VAL A 83 1.88 1.33 -10.75
CA VAL A 83 3.25 0.99 -11.20
C VAL A 83 3.31 -0.29 -12.03
N ASN A 84 2.41 -1.23 -11.75
CA ASN A 84 2.27 -2.50 -12.48
C ASN A 84 1.24 -2.44 -13.62
N ASN A 85 0.59 -1.28 -13.83
CA ASN A 85 -0.26 -0.97 -14.97
C ASN A 85 -0.22 0.54 -15.30
N PRO A 86 0.91 1.07 -15.80
CA PRO A 86 1.19 2.51 -15.90
C PRO A 86 0.17 3.33 -16.72
N SER A 87 -0.58 2.68 -17.61
CA SER A 87 -1.66 3.34 -18.37
C SER A 87 -2.82 3.81 -17.48
N VAL A 88 -2.93 3.31 -16.25
CA VAL A 88 -3.97 3.69 -15.29
C VAL A 88 -3.44 4.74 -14.32
N LYS A 89 -3.90 5.98 -14.47
CA LYS A 89 -3.56 7.10 -13.58
C LYS A 89 -4.37 7.06 -12.30
N LEU A 90 -3.76 7.54 -11.21
CA LEU A 90 -4.45 7.71 -9.93
C LEU A 90 -3.89 8.89 -9.14
N SER A 91 -4.66 9.35 -8.17
CA SER A 91 -4.25 10.37 -7.20
C SER A 91 -4.82 10.01 -5.82
N PHE A 92 -4.16 10.49 -4.77
CA PHE A 92 -4.58 10.23 -3.39
C PHE A 92 -4.58 11.54 -2.59
N PRO A 93 -5.57 12.41 -2.83
CA PRO A 93 -5.66 13.69 -2.11
C PRO A 93 -6.00 13.45 -0.63
N THR A 94 -5.59 14.37 0.25
CA THR A 94 -5.83 14.30 1.70
C THR A 94 -7.05 15.10 2.17
N GLY A 95 -7.69 15.86 1.29
CA GLY A 95 -8.88 16.66 1.62
C GLY A 95 -10.12 15.81 1.92
N ASN A 96 -11.19 16.44 2.42
CA ASN A 96 -12.42 15.73 2.81
C ASN A 96 -13.59 15.97 1.86
N SER A 97 -13.38 16.63 0.72
CA SER A 97 -14.44 16.84 -0.27
C SER A 97 -14.91 15.49 -0.84
N LYS A 98 -16.14 15.44 -1.37
CA LYS A 98 -16.64 14.26 -2.09
C LYS A 98 -15.68 13.84 -3.20
N ALA A 99 -15.15 14.80 -3.95
CA ALA A 99 -14.18 14.54 -5.02
C ALA A 99 -12.88 13.92 -4.49
N ASP A 100 -12.35 14.42 -3.36
CA ASP A 100 -11.15 13.85 -2.74
C ASP A 100 -11.39 12.41 -2.27
N GLN A 101 -12.55 12.16 -1.66
CA GLN A 101 -12.95 10.82 -1.24
C GLN A 101 -13.07 9.87 -2.44
N GLN A 102 -13.70 10.31 -3.54
CA GLN A 102 -13.81 9.55 -4.78
C GLN A 102 -12.44 9.19 -5.38
N ALA A 103 -11.53 10.17 -5.45
CA ALA A 103 -10.18 9.96 -5.95
C ALA A 103 -9.42 8.92 -5.10
N ARG A 104 -9.49 9.04 -3.77
CA ARG A 104 -8.88 8.07 -2.87
C ARG A 104 -9.44 6.67 -3.06
N ILE A 105 -10.76 6.49 -3.00
CA ILE A 105 -11.34 5.14 -3.10
C ILE A 105 -11.08 4.51 -4.49
N SER A 106 -10.99 5.34 -5.54
CA SER A 106 -10.56 4.90 -6.88
C SER A 106 -9.10 4.42 -6.87
N ALA A 107 -8.19 5.16 -6.23
CA ALA A 107 -6.79 4.74 -6.09
C ALA A 107 -6.65 3.43 -5.29
N LEU A 108 -7.46 3.24 -4.25
CA LEU A 108 -7.51 1.98 -3.49
C LEU A 108 -7.95 0.80 -4.36
N LEU A 109 -9.02 0.97 -5.14
CA LEU A 109 -9.53 -0.05 -6.05
C LEU A 109 -8.57 -0.36 -7.20
N ILE A 110 -7.94 0.66 -7.78
CA ILE A 110 -6.92 0.52 -8.83
C ILE A 110 -5.72 -0.26 -8.27
N THR A 111 -5.23 0.11 -7.10
CA THR A 111 -4.11 -0.59 -6.44
C THR A 111 -4.46 -2.06 -6.20
N LEU A 112 -5.63 -2.32 -5.61
CA LEU A 112 -6.10 -3.69 -5.31
C LEU A 112 -6.12 -4.58 -6.57
N GLN A 113 -6.60 -4.05 -7.69
CA GLN A 113 -6.79 -4.80 -8.93
C GLN A 113 -5.51 -4.92 -9.77
N ASN A 114 -4.49 -4.11 -9.50
CA ASN A 114 -3.26 -4.07 -10.30
C ASN A 114 -1.99 -4.37 -9.49
N ILE A 115 -2.11 -4.86 -8.26
CA ILE A 115 -0.96 -5.04 -7.33
C ILE A 115 0.13 -5.97 -7.88
N HIS A 116 -0.18 -6.88 -8.81
CA HIS A 116 0.80 -7.79 -9.43
C HIS A 116 0.84 -7.71 -10.97
N GLY A 117 0.16 -6.75 -11.59
CA GLY A 117 0.09 -6.61 -13.05
C GLY A 117 -1.26 -6.09 -13.52
N PRO A 118 -1.45 -5.85 -14.83
CA PRO A 118 -2.72 -5.34 -15.37
C PRO A 118 -3.89 -6.29 -15.09
N GLY A 119 -4.78 -5.89 -14.18
CA GLY A 119 -5.89 -6.74 -13.72
C GLY A 119 -5.47 -8.00 -12.94
N VAL A 120 -4.19 -8.11 -12.58
CA VAL A 120 -3.65 -9.23 -11.79
C VAL A 120 -3.55 -8.76 -10.33
N GLY A 121 -4.66 -8.93 -9.62
CA GLY A 121 -4.79 -8.56 -8.23
C GLY A 121 -6.05 -9.15 -7.63
N CYS A 122 -6.56 -8.53 -6.58
CA CYS A 122 -7.79 -8.99 -5.95
C CYS A 122 -9.03 -8.30 -6.55
N PRO A 123 -10.13 -9.04 -6.80
CA PRO A 123 -11.37 -8.43 -7.26
C PRO A 123 -11.90 -7.46 -6.18
N ALA A 124 -12.64 -6.43 -6.60
CA ALA A 124 -13.14 -5.38 -5.71
C ALA A 124 -13.94 -5.92 -4.51
N VAL A 125 -14.70 -7.01 -4.72
CA VAL A 125 -15.49 -7.72 -3.70
C VAL A 125 -14.65 -8.47 -2.66
N SER A 126 -13.32 -8.47 -2.80
CA SER A 126 -12.39 -8.90 -1.74
C SER A 126 -12.23 -7.87 -0.64
N THR A 127 -12.88 -6.71 -0.78
CA THR A 127 -12.84 -5.61 0.17
C THR A 127 -14.20 -4.91 0.20
N VAL A 128 -14.43 -4.07 1.20
CA VAL A 128 -15.60 -3.18 1.28
C VAL A 128 -15.48 -1.92 0.40
N TYR A 129 -14.39 -1.78 -0.37
CA TYR A 129 -14.10 -0.55 -1.09
C TYR A 129 -15.12 -0.23 -2.18
N ALA A 130 -15.67 -1.24 -2.86
CA ALA A 130 -16.74 -1.02 -3.84
C ALA A 130 -18.01 -0.47 -3.18
N GLN A 131 -18.37 -0.96 -1.99
CA GLN A 131 -19.51 -0.46 -1.22
C GLN A 131 -19.25 0.97 -0.75
N LEU A 132 -18.04 1.26 -0.26
CA LEU A 132 -17.64 2.60 0.14
C LEU A 132 -17.68 3.58 -1.04
N GLN A 133 -17.25 3.17 -2.24
CA GLN A 133 -17.38 3.99 -3.45
C GLN A 133 -18.84 4.37 -3.72
N GLN A 134 -19.79 3.44 -3.57
CA GLN A 134 -21.22 3.74 -3.72
C GLN A 134 -21.72 4.73 -2.66
N GLN A 135 -21.30 4.56 -1.40
CA GLN A 135 -21.65 5.47 -0.32
C GLN A 135 -21.13 6.89 -0.58
N ILE A 136 -19.86 7.02 -1.02
CA ILE A 136 -19.26 8.30 -1.39
C ILE A 136 -20.00 8.93 -2.57
N ASN A 137 -20.38 8.16 -3.58
CA ASN A 137 -21.11 8.67 -4.74
C ASN A 137 -22.48 9.24 -4.37
N ALA A 138 -23.11 8.68 -3.33
CA ALA A 138 -24.39 9.12 -2.79
C ALA A 138 -24.30 10.38 -1.90
N LEU A 139 -23.11 10.82 -1.51
CA LEU A 139 -22.93 12.07 -0.76
C LEU A 139 -23.44 13.27 -1.58
N PRO A 140 -23.99 14.32 -0.93
CA PRO A 140 -24.25 15.59 -1.61
C PRO A 140 -22.94 16.18 -2.15
N ASN A 141 -23.05 16.96 -3.23
CA ASN A 141 -21.90 17.67 -3.82
C ASN A 141 -21.51 18.88 -2.99
#